data_AF-R9CCL6-F1
#
_entry.id   AF-R9CCL6-F1
#
_cell.length_a   1.000
_cell.length_b   1.000
_cell.length_c   1.000
_cell.angle_alpha   90.00
_cell.angle_beta   90.00
_cell.angle_gamma   90.00
#
_symmetry.space_group_name_H-M   'P 1'
#
loop_
_entity.id
_entity.type
_entity.pdbx_description
1 polymer ?
#
loop_
_entity_poly.entity_id
_entity_poly.type
_entity_poly.pdbx_seq_one_letter_code
_entity_poly.pdbx_strand_id
1 'polypeptide(L)'
;MGGEGEERYKRSDSEQLNRILEIDKRGHWIIEGTYRESQKCLFDMADKIIFLDTPLHIRRMRIITRILKQKFRIEKCNYNPTFEMLKNMFKWTKDFEDKRDKYENMLLCYEDKLIRIKNVKELNMNI
;
A
#
# COMPACT_ATOMS: atom_id res chain seq x y z
N MET A 1 14.44 -7.67 -8.18
CA MET A 1 15.78 -7.26 -8.63
C MET A 1 15.59 -6.38 -9.86
N GLY A 2 15.93 -5.10 -9.78
CA GLY A 2 16.14 -4.25 -10.96
C GLY A 2 17.64 -4.08 -11.09
N GLY A 3 18.19 -4.40 -12.27
CA GLY A 3 19.63 -4.30 -12.53
C GLY A 3 20.10 -2.85 -12.49
N GLU A 4 21.33 -2.64 -12.03
CA GLU A 4 22.00 -1.35 -12.12
C GLU A 4 22.13 -0.95 -13.60
N GLY A 5 21.56 0.20 -13.98
CA GLY A 5 21.72 0.78 -15.32
C GLY A 5 20.47 0.86 -16.19
N GLU A 6 19.33 0.27 -15.81
CA GLU A 6 18.07 0.51 -16.53
C GLU A 6 17.49 1.88 -16.13
N GLU A 7 17.47 2.82 -17.09
CA GLU A 7 16.72 4.06 -16.93
C GLU A 7 15.28 3.73 -16.55
N ARG A 8 14.78 4.38 -15.50
CA ARG A 8 13.46 4.10 -14.94
C ARG A 8 12.39 4.58 -15.93
N TYR A 9 12.03 3.72 -16.88
CA TYR A 9 10.98 3.97 -17.85
C TYR A 9 9.62 4.08 -17.15
N LYS A 10 9.02 5.27 -17.21
CA LYS A 10 7.64 5.46 -16.78
C LYS A 10 6.73 5.06 -17.93
N ARG A 11 6.05 3.92 -17.76
CA ARG A 11 4.99 3.48 -18.69
C ARG A 11 3.92 4.55 -18.82
N SER A 12 3.41 4.71 -20.03
CA SER A 12 2.19 5.44 -20.33
C SER A 12 0.97 4.75 -19.71
N ASP A 13 -0.15 5.48 -19.61
CA ASP A 13 -1.39 4.96 -19.03
C ASP A 13 -1.93 3.76 -19.85
N SER A 14 -1.80 3.80 -21.18
CA SER A 14 -2.23 2.70 -22.07
C SER A 14 -1.36 1.45 -21.91
N GLU A 15 -0.03 1.61 -21.80
CA GLU A 15 0.87 0.48 -21.54
C GLU A 15 0.63 -0.13 -20.15
N GLN A 16 0.36 0.70 -19.15
CA GLN A 16 -0.01 0.24 -17.82
C GLN A 16 -1.31 -0.58 -17.87
N LEU A 17 -2.34 -0.07 -18.53
CA LEU A 17 -3.62 -0.76 -18.68
C LEU A 17 -3.47 -2.09 -19.44
N ASN A 18 -2.77 -2.09 -20.57
CA ASN A 18 -2.51 -3.32 -21.33
C ASN A 18 -1.80 -4.36 -20.47
N ARG A 19 -0.83 -3.95 -19.65
CA ARG A 19 -0.14 -4.86 -18.73
C ARG A 19 -1.08 -5.42 -17.66
N ILE A 20 -1.98 -4.61 -17.13
CA ILE A 20 -3.00 -5.04 -16.15
C ILE A 20 -3.93 -6.08 -16.78
N LEU A 21 -4.46 -5.81 -17.98
CA LEU A 21 -5.33 -6.76 -18.71
C LEU A 21 -4.61 -8.07 -19.03
N GLU A 22 -3.32 -8.02 -19.37
CA GLU A 22 -2.51 -9.22 -19.60
C GLU A 22 -2.24 -10.04 -18.33
N ILE A 23 -2.21 -9.39 -17.15
CA ILE A 23 -2.11 -10.08 -15.86
C ILE A 23 -3.45 -10.73 -15.53
N ASP A 24 -4.55 -10.00 -15.72
CA ASP A 24 -5.91 -10.47 -15.45
C ASP A 24 -6.26 -11.75 -16.23
N LYS A 25 -5.88 -11.81 -17.51
CA LYS A 25 -6.02 -13.02 -18.35
C LYS A 25 -5.29 -14.26 -17.82
N ARG A 26 -4.29 -14.09 -16.93
CA ARG A 26 -3.48 -15.20 -16.38
C ARG A 26 -4.09 -15.80 -15.13
N GLY A 27 -5.22 -15.28 -14.65
CA GLY A 27 -5.94 -15.77 -13.48
C GLY A 27 -5.77 -14.87 -12.28
N HIS A 28 -5.69 -15.46 -11.08
CA HIS A 28 -5.72 -14.72 -9.83
C HIS A 28 -4.51 -13.81 -9.65
N TRP A 29 -4.76 -12.59 -9.18
CA TRP A 29 -3.74 -11.62 -8.88
C TRP A 29 -4.00 -10.93 -7.55
N ILE A 30 -2.93 -10.45 -6.92
CA ILE A 30 -2.98 -9.53 -5.79
C ILE A 30 -2.12 -8.33 -6.18
N ILE A 31 -2.68 -7.13 -6.01
CA ILE A 31 -1.90 -5.91 -6.03
C ILE A 31 -1.89 -5.29 -4.63
N GLU A 32 -0.69 -4.90 -4.19
CA GLU A 32 -0.50 -4.21 -2.93
C GLU A 32 0.15 -2.84 -3.15
N GLY A 33 -0.11 -1.92 -2.23
CA GLY A 33 0.53 -0.61 -2.21
C GLY A 33 -0.39 0.52 -1.81
N THR A 34 0.08 1.74 -2.01
CA THR A 34 -0.70 2.97 -1.81
C THR A 34 -1.50 3.30 -3.07
N TYR A 35 -2.76 3.70 -2.91
CA TYR A 35 -3.62 4.11 -4.03
C TYR A 35 -2.99 5.22 -4.89
N ARG A 36 -3.15 5.08 -6.21
CA ARG A 36 -2.89 6.11 -7.22
C ARG A 36 -4.08 6.18 -8.16
N GLU A 37 -4.38 7.37 -8.68
CA GLU A 37 -5.51 7.53 -9.62
C GLU A 37 -5.38 6.65 -10.86
N SER A 38 -4.17 6.41 -11.38
CA SER A 38 -3.94 5.49 -12.51
C SER A 38 -4.23 4.02 -12.20
N GLN A 39 -4.54 3.68 -10.95
CA GLN A 39 -4.89 2.33 -10.50
C GLN A 39 -6.39 2.15 -10.27
N LYS A 40 -7.22 3.17 -10.54
CA LYS A 40 -8.68 3.05 -10.37
C LYS A 40 -9.26 1.83 -11.09
N CYS A 41 -8.79 1.52 -12.29
CA CYS A 41 -9.26 0.34 -13.04
C CYS A 41 -9.09 -0.98 -12.27
N LEU A 42 -8.07 -1.10 -11.42
CA LEU A 42 -7.88 -2.30 -10.59
C LEU A 42 -8.94 -2.43 -9.51
N PHE A 43 -9.46 -1.30 -9.00
CA PHE A 43 -10.56 -1.31 -8.04
C PHE A 43 -11.84 -1.76 -8.74
N ASP A 44 -12.06 -1.30 -9.98
CA ASP A 44 -13.18 -1.75 -10.80
C ASP A 44 -13.08 -3.27 -11.09
N MET A 45 -11.89 -3.78 -11.42
CA MET A 45 -11.64 -5.18 -11.79
C MET A 45 -11.56 -6.17 -10.60
N ALA A 46 -11.13 -5.73 -9.42
CA ALA A 46 -10.91 -6.65 -8.29
C ALA A 46 -12.21 -7.28 -7.79
N ASP A 47 -12.14 -8.56 -7.39
CA ASP A 47 -13.23 -9.24 -6.68
C ASP A 47 -13.36 -8.81 -5.22
N LYS A 48 -12.22 -8.47 -4.58
CA LYS A 48 -12.13 -8.04 -3.19
C LYS A 48 -11.14 -6.88 -3.06
N ILE A 49 -11.49 -5.87 -2.27
CA ILE A 49 -10.63 -4.75 -1.91
C ILE A 49 -10.39 -4.80 -0.41
N ILE A 50 -9.14 -5.04 0.00
CA ILE A 50 -8.78 -5.11 1.42
C ILE A 50 -8.14 -3.80 1.84
N PHE A 51 -8.83 -3.05 2.69
CA PHE A 51 -8.30 -1.83 3.29
C PHE A 51 -7.72 -2.10 4.69
N LEU A 52 -6.42 -1.89 4.83
CA LEU A 52 -5.67 -2.07 6.07
C LEU A 52 -5.83 -0.87 7.00
N ASP A 53 -6.96 -0.78 7.70
CA ASP A 53 -7.28 0.29 8.64
C ASP A 53 -6.69 0.06 10.05
N THR A 54 -5.38 -0.15 10.11
CA THR A 54 -4.70 -0.28 11.42
C THR A 54 -4.83 1.03 12.22
N PRO A 55 -5.24 1.01 13.50
CA PRO A 55 -5.35 2.20 14.32
C PRO A 55 -4.09 3.08 14.31
N LEU A 56 -4.26 4.40 14.29
CA LEU A 56 -3.16 5.36 14.13
C LEU A 56 -2.06 5.21 15.19
N HIS A 57 -2.44 4.99 16.45
CA HIS A 57 -1.48 4.79 17.53
C HIS A 57 -0.63 3.53 17.31
N ILE A 58 -1.22 2.44 16.79
CA ILE A 58 -0.49 1.20 16.45
C ILE A 58 0.49 1.46 15.30
N ARG A 59 0.07 2.19 14.24
CA ARG A 59 0.95 2.57 13.13
C ARG A 59 2.16 3.38 13.62
N ARG A 60 1.93 4.39 14.46
CA ARG A 60 2.99 5.21 15.07
C ARG A 60 3.96 4.36 15.92
N MET A 61 3.43 3.48 16.77
CA MET A 61 4.25 2.56 17.57
C MET A 61 5.09 1.62 16.69
N ARG A 62 4.53 1.09 15.60
CA ARG A 62 5.27 0.25 14.63
C ARG A 62 6.41 1.01 13.96
N ILE A 63 6.20 2.27 13.57
CA ILE A 63 7.24 3.13 12.99
C ILE A 63 8.42 3.28 13.95
N ILE A 64 8.15 3.60 15.22
CA ILE A 64 9.18 3.77 16.26
C ILE A 64 9.89 2.44 16.53
N THR A 65 9.12 1.36 16.71
CA THR A 65 9.67 0.03 16.98
C THR A 65 10.59 -0.43 15.85
N ARG A 66 10.18 -0.18 14.59
CA ARG A 66 10.97 -0.57 13.42
C ARG A 66 12.31 0.15 13.37
N ILE A 67 12.36 1.47 13.62
CA ILE A 67 13.63 2.18 13.58
C ILE A 67 14.58 1.74 14.71
N LEU A 68 14.04 1.41 15.89
CA LEU A 68 14.85 0.85 16.98
C LEU A 68 15.43 -0.50 16.57
N LYS A 69 14.61 -1.43 16.06
CA LYS A 69 15.06 -2.75 15.59
C LYS A 69 16.12 -2.64 14.49
N GLN A 70 15.94 -1.71 13.54
CA GLN A 70 16.90 -1.47 12.46
C GLN A 70 18.22 -0.91 12.98
N LYS A 71 18.19 0.03 13.94
CA LYS A 71 19.39 0.56 14.60
C LYS A 71 20.14 -0.52 15.40
N PHE A 72 19.42 -1.42 16.05
CA PHE A 72 19.99 -2.58 16.76
C PHE A 72 20.32 -3.77 15.85
N ARG A 73 20.19 -3.63 14.52
CA ARG A 73 20.44 -4.68 13.51
C ARG A 73 19.61 -5.97 13.73
N ILE A 74 18.51 -5.88 14.46
CA ILE A 74 17.55 -6.97 14.67
C ILE A 74 16.76 -7.22 13.38
N GLU A 75 16.51 -6.17 12.60
CA GLU A 75 15.76 -6.22 11.36
C GLU A 75 16.62 -5.68 10.21
N LYS A 76 16.70 -6.44 9.11
CA LYS A 76 17.36 -5.97 7.87
C LYS A 76 16.52 -4.87 7.23
N CYS A 77 17.19 -3.85 6.70
CA CYS A 77 16.53 -2.73 6.06
C CYS A 77 17.18 -2.45 4.70
N ASN A 78 16.35 -2.30 3.66
CA ASN A 78 16.80 -1.97 2.30
C ASN A 78 16.98 -0.46 2.08
N TYR A 79 16.81 0.35 3.12
CA TYR A 79 17.05 1.80 3.12
C TYR A 79 17.84 2.19 4.36
N ASN A 80 18.55 3.32 4.31
CA ASN A 80 19.29 3.81 5.48
C ASN A 80 18.31 4.32 6.55
N PRO A 81 18.31 3.74 7.78
CA PRO A 81 17.38 4.13 8.85
C PRO A 81 17.83 5.46 9.50
N THR A 82 17.72 6.55 8.75
CA THR A 82 18.08 7.90 9.19
C THR A 82 16.93 8.58 9.94
N PHE A 83 17.24 9.66 10.67
CA PHE A 83 16.22 10.51 11.26
C PHE A 83 15.31 11.14 10.19
N GLU A 84 15.87 11.49 9.02
CA GLU A 84 15.09 12.01 7.89
C GLU A 84 14.09 10.96 7.38
N MET A 85 14.49 9.69 7.30
CA MET A 85 13.56 8.62 6.95
C MET A 85 12.45 8.47 7.99
N LEU A 86 12.77 8.57 9.29
CA LEU A 86 11.76 8.56 10.35
C LEU A 86 10.75 9.70 10.19
N LYS A 87 11.24 10.91 9.94
CA LYS A 87 10.42 12.10 9.70
C LYS A 87 9.51 11.89 8.49
N ASN A 88 10.02 11.33 7.39
CA ASN A 88 9.23 11.00 6.22
C ASN A 88 8.12 9.97 6.49
N MET A 89 8.39 8.93 7.29
CA MET A 89 7.36 7.95 7.66
C MET A 89 6.20 8.57 8.45
N PHE A 90 6.50 9.47 9.39
CA PHE A 90 5.47 10.22 10.10
C PHE A 90 4.75 11.23 9.20
N LYS A 91 5.48 11.88 8.28
CA LYS A 91 4.90 12.78 7.29
C LYS A 91 3.90 12.03 6.41
N TRP A 92 4.26 10.88 5.83
CA TRP A 92 3.34 10.09 4.99
C TRP A 92 2.14 9.58 5.77
N THR A 93 2.32 9.23 7.05
CA THR A 93 1.19 8.88 7.92
C THR A 93 0.23 10.06 8.07
N LYS A 94 0.77 11.27 8.32
CA LYS A 94 -0.03 12.49 8.43
C LYS A 94 -0.70 12.85 7.09
N ASP A 95 0.03 12.81 5.98
CA ASP A 95 -0.48 13.11 4.64
C ASP A 95 -1.66 12.20 4.26
N PHE A 96 -1.63 10.94 4.70
CA PHE A 96 -2.75 10.02 4.55
C PHE A 96 -3.92 10.38 5.45
N GLU A 97 -3.69 10.61 6.75
CA GLU A 97 -4.78 10.97 7.68
C GLU A 97 -5.47 12.29 7.29
N ASP A 98 -4.71 13.29 6.85
CA ASP A 98 -5.23 14.59 6.39
C ASP A 98 -6.12 14.43 5.13
N LYS A 99 -5.93 13.35 4.34
CA LYS A 99 -6.69 13.04 3.12
C LYS A 99 -7.64 11.85 3.30
N ARG A 100 -7.81 11.36 4.53
CA ARG A 100 -8.50 10.11 4.82
C ARG A 100 -9.90 10.10 4.23
N ASP A 101 -10.67 11.14 4.47
CA ASP A 101 -12.06 11.25 4.00
C ASP A 101 -12.18 11.11 2.48
N LYS A 102 -11.20 11.62 1.72
CA LYS A 102 -11.15 11.43 0.26
C LYS A 102 -11.07 9.95 -0.09
N TYR A 103 -10.15 9.22 0.54
CA TYR A 103 -9.95 7.79 0.27
C TYR A 103 -11.13 6.95 0.77
N GLU A 104 -11.70 7.31 1.91
CA GLU A 104 -12.89 6.67 2.47
C GLU A 104 -14.07 6.79 1.49
N ASN A 105 -14.36 8.01 1.00
CA ASN A 105 -15.44 8.24 0.03
C ASN A 105 -15.24 7.46 -1.28
N MET A 106 -14.00 7.38 -1.77
CA MET A 106 -13.68 6.56 -2.94
C MET A 106 -13.90 5.06 -2.68
N LEU A 107 -13.51 4.56 -1.51
CA LEU A 107 -13.71 3.15 -1.15
C LEU A 107 -15.20 2.79 -0.99
N LEU A 108 -16.03 3.73 -0.53
CA LEU A 108 -17.48 3.53 -0.43
C LEU A 108 -18.16 3.27 -1.78
N CYS A 109 -17.55 3.67 -2.90
CA CYS A 109 -18.04 3.30 -4.23
C CYS A 109 -17.94 1.78 -4.52
N TYR A 110 -17.23 1.03 -3.68
CA TYR A 110 -16.98 -0.40 -3.82
C TYR A 110 -17.37 -1.17 -2.55
N GLU A 111 -18.36 -0.68 -1.81
CA GLU A 111 -18.76 -1.21 -0.50
C GLU A 111 -19.09 -2.71 -0.54
N ASP A 112 -19.68 -3.19 -1.64
CA ASP A 112 -20.04 -4.59 -1.89
C ASP A 112 -18.84 -5.55 -1.87
N LYS A 113 -17.65 -5.04 -2.19
CA LYS A 113 -16.39 -5.81 -2.25
C LYS A 113 -15.30 -5.26 -1.33
N LEU A 114 -15.64 -4.31 -0.45
CA LEU A 114 -14.71 -3.69 0.48
C LEU A 114 -14.65 -4.45 1.80
N ILE A 115 -13.44 -4.91 2.14
CA ILE A 115 -13.15 -5.56 3.42
C ILE A 115 -12.19 -4.67 4.21
N ARG A 116 -12.60 -4.26 5.41
CA ARG A 116 -11.79 -3.43 6.30
C ARG A 116 -11.22 -4.29 7.41
N ILE A 117 -9.90 -4.24 7.59
CA ILE A 117 -9.23 -4.96 8.68
C ILE A 117 -8.33 -4.05 9.49
N LYS A 118 -8.45 -4.13 10.81
CA LYS A 118 -7.65 -3.35 11.78
C LYS A 118 -6.42 -4.11 12.25
N ASN A 119 -6.46 -5.45 12.18
CA ASN A 119 -5.37 -6.31 12.58
C ASN A 119 -5.41 -7.67 11.85
N VAL A 120 -4.32 -8.43 11.96
CA VAL A 120 -4.16 -9.72 11.25
C VAL A 120 -5.20 -10.77 11.66
N LYS A 121 -5.73 -10.73 12.88
CA LYS A 121 -6.71 -11.72 13.34
C LYS A 121 -8.03 -11.60 12.56
N GLU A 122 -8.35 -10.39 12.08
CA GLU A 122 -9.54 -10.12 11.28
C GLU A 122 -9.42 -10.62 9.84
N LEU A 123 -8.21 -10.93 9.36
CA LEU A 123 -7.99 -11.43 8.01
C LEU A 123 -8.67 -12.81 7.82
N ASN A 124 -8.49 -13.71 8.78
CA ASN A 124 -9.04 -15.07 8.73
C ASN A 124 -10.56 -15.14 8.95
N MET A 125 -11.18 -14.04 9.37
CA MET A 125 -12.64 -13.97 9.61
C MET A 125 -13.41 -13.41 8.42
N ASN A 126 -12.74 -12.74 7.48
CA ASN A 126 -13.39 -11.95 6.44
C ASN A 126 -12.96 -12.30 5.00
N ILE A 127 -12.04 -13.26 4.81
CA ILE A 127 -11.53 -13.68 3.50
C ILE A 127 -11.73 -15.16 3.32
#